data_AF-A0A1G4B872-F1
#
_entry.id   AF-A0A1G4B872-F1
#
_cell.length_a   1.000
_cell.length_b   1.000
_cell.length_c   1.000
_cell.angle_alpha   90.00
_cell.angle_beta   90.00
_cell.angle_gamma   90.00
#
_symmetry.space_group_name_H-M   'P 1'
#
loop_
_entity.id
_entity.type
_entity.pdbx_description
1 polymer ?
#
loop_
_entity_poly.entity_id
_entity_poly.type
_entity_poly.pdbx_seq_one_letter_code
_entity_poly.pdbx_strand_id
1 'polypeptide(L)'
;MKLPTIFTKTVVPLSHEPGDLETARRQGSNAMARYFLSLRRKAGVSDSMVRKWIILSKRTCVLEQTVTVEIGRSRDSASCRAVVWLDAGKELADSIEGPWSHTPETNAWKTFFHPVIVPQATDLPNTSQTLFKAESFSSRSSKRPNTSSPALIVESASWKAGQNISHLPFKYGAHLNRELASRDVLYALSELLHFVAAAEIQFFNVLQKCIDKELSFVGAPEIGESHSVSLLNLRYIKMQLSSHSQSLAEVANLLRNRTSLDWPRMTKDEDQSLADIAEKTAALQLTDFEYLLQRTLTLAHECEQGMTTLADS
;
A
#
# COMPACT_ATOMS: atom_id res chain seq x y z
N MET A 1 8.66 -6.04 2.41
CA MET A 1 8.15 -4.91 1.60
C MET A 1 7.01 -4.23 2.33
N LYS A 2 6.96 -2.90 2.32
CA LYS A 2 5.86 -2.13 2.89
C LYS A 2 4.74 -1.96 1.88
N LEU A 3 3.51 -1.86 2.36
CA LEU A 3 2.33 -1.71 1.53
C LEU A 3 1.40 -0.65 2.16
N PRO A 4 1.49 0.59 1.69
CA PRO A 4 0.65 1.68 2.19
C PRO A 4 -0.77 1.58 1.61
N THR A 5 -1.78 1.70 2.48
CA THR A 5 -3.18 1.85 2.11
C THR A 5 -3.66 3.23 2.54
N ILE A 6 -3.98 4.07 1.56
CA ILE A 6 -4.44 5.44 1.79
C ILE A 6 -5.94 5.44 2.06
N PHE A 7 -6.37 6.22 3.05
CA PHE A 7 -7.78 6.46 3.29
C PHE A 7 -8.05 7.90 3.73
N THR A 8 -9.27 8.36 3.49
CA THR A 8 -9.71 9.71 3.86
C THR A 8 -10.88 9.68 4.85
N LYS A 9 -10.86 10.62 5.81
CA LYS A 9 -11.93 10.89 6.78
C LYS A 9 -12.64 12.20 6.40
N THR A 10 -13.96 12.17 6.22
CA THR A 10 -14.77 13.32 5.75
C THR A 10 -15.18 14.31 6.85
N VAL A 11 -14.60 14.19 8.05
CA VAL A 11 -15.19 14.76 9.28
C VAL A 11 -14.93 16.26 9.47
N VAL A 12 -13.93 16.85 8.82
CA VAL A 12 -13.47 18.22 9.14
C VAL A 12 -13.62 19.15 7.93
N PRO A 13 -14.16 20.38 8.06
CA PRO A 13 -14.17 21.41 7.00
C PRO A 13 -12.78 21.64 6.41
N LEU A 14 -12.71 22.11 5.16
CA LEU A 14 -11.45 22.54 4.56
C LEU A 14 -10.96 23.77 5.36
N SER A 15 -9.83 23.63 6.03
CA SER A 15 -9.12 24.76 6.63
C SER A 15 -7.94 25.11 5.73
N HIS A 16 -7.76 26.41 5.50
CA HIS A 16 -6.65 26.97 4.74
C HIS A 16 -5.34 27.00 5.53
N GLU A 17 -5.39 26.81 6.85
CA GLU A 17 -4.22 26.81 7.74
C GLU A 17 -3.52 25.43 7.77
N PRO A 18 -2.22 25.40 8.14
CA PRO A 18 -1.55 24.15 8.43
C PRO A 18 -2.22 23.50 9.65
N GLY A 19 -2.49 22.20 9.56
CA GLY A 19 -3.10 21.49 10.67
C GLY A 19 -2.05 21.24 11.74
N ASP A 20 -2.30 21.66 12.99
CA ASP A 20 -1.61 21.06 14.13
C ASP A 20 -2.07 19.60 14.25
N LEU A 21 -1.14 18.70 13.96
CA LEU A 21 -1.33 17.26 13.97
C LEU A 21 -0.54 16.59 15.09
N GLU A 22 0.22 17.33 15.91
CA GLU A 22 1.11 16.72 16.90
C GLU A 22 0.31 15.96 17.96
N THR A 23 -0.74 16.58 18.48
CA THR A 23 -1.66 15.95 19.43
C THR A 23 -2.32 14.71 18.83
N ALA A 24 -2.79 14.79 17.57
CA ALA A 24 -3.42 13.66 16.88
C ALA A 24 -2.43 12.51 16.64
N ARG A 25 -1.19 12.81 16.24
CA ARG A 25 -0.11 11.82 16.04
C ARG A 25 0.28 11.15 17.35
N ARG A 26 0.38 11.91 18.45
CA ARG A 26 0.66 11.38 19.79
C ARG A 26 -0.45 10.45 20.27
N GLN A 27 -1.70 10.88 20.15
CA GLN A 27 -2.87 10.05 20.47
C GLN A 27 -2.92 8.80 19.59
N GLY A 28 -2.59 8.93 18.30
CA GLY A 28 -2.55 7.80 17.38
C GLY A 28 -1.47 6.79 17.72
N SER A 29 -0.28 7.23 18.15
CA SER A 29 0.76 6.34 18.66
C SER A 29 0.30 5.55 19.88
N ASN A 30 -0.32 6.23 20.85
CA ASN A 30 -0.88 5.58 22.05
C ASN A 30 -2.01 4.60 21.71
N ALA A 31 -2.84 4.93 20.71
CA ALA A 31 -3.90 4.05 20.24
C ALA A 31 -3.35 2.82 19.50
N MET A 32 -2.28 2.97 18.71
CA MET A 32 -1.58 1.84 18.08
C MET A 32 -0.96 0.90 19.13
N ALA A 33 -0.40 1.42 20.22
CA ALA A 33 0.10 0.59 21.32
C ALA A 33 -1.02 -0.25 21.95
N ARG A 34 -2.19 0.35 22.19
CA ARG A 34 -3.39 -0.37 22.68
C ARG A 34 -3.92 -1.39 21.67
N TYR A 35 -3.88 -1.07 20.38
CA TYR A 35 -4.23 -1.98 19.30
C TYR A 35 -3.33 -3.22 19.33
N PHE A 36 -2.00 -3.07 19.41
CA PHE A 36 -1.09 -4.23 19.47
C PHE A 36 -1.29 -5.11 20.71
N LEU A 37 -1.61 -4.50 21.86
CA LEU A 37 -1.98 -5.26 23.06
C LEU A 37 -3.28 -6.07 22.84
N SER A 38 -4.24 -5.50 22.14
CA SER A 38 -5.50 -6.16 21.78
C SER A 38 -5.27 -7.27 20.76
N LEU A 39 -4.44 -7.02 19.75
CA LEU A 39 -4.02 -7.99 18.75
C LEU A 39 -3.41 -9.22 19.40
N ARG A 40 -2.46 -9.05 20.32
CA ARG A 40 -1.83 -10.17 21.03
C ARG A 40 -2.81 -11.02 21.86
N ARG A 41 -3.90 -10.42 22.36
CA ARG A 41 -4.84 -11.08 23.29
C ARG A 41 -6.06 -11.67 22.60
N LYS A 42 -6.51 -11.05 21.51
CA LYS A 42 -7.84 -11.29 20.92
C LYS A 42 -7.79 -11.70 19.45
N ALA A 43 -6.63 -11.68 18.80
CA ALA A 43 -6.57 -11.99 17.37
C ALA A 43 -7.05 -13.40 17.09
N GLY A 44 -8.01 -13.48 16.18
CA GLY A 44 -8.45 -14.72 15.58
C GLY A 44 -7.61 -15.09 14.36
N VAL A 45 -7.86 -16.29 13.86
CA VAL A 45 -7.32 -16.72 12.58
C VAL A 45 -7.80 -15.78 11.48
N SER A 46 -6.87 -15.40 10.60
CA SER A 46 -7.08 -14.50 9.47
C SER A 46 -7.43 -13.06 9.83
N ASP A 47 -7.25 -12.58 11.06
CA ASP A 47 -7.38 -11.15 11.32
C ASP A 47 -6.25 -10.36 10.64
N SER A 48 -6.59 -9.20 10.07
CA SER A 48 -5.60 -8.32 9.47
C SER A 48 -4.78 -7.58 10.51
N MET A 49 -3.48 -7.46 10.25
CA MET A 49 -2.53 -6.73 11.07
C MET A 49 -2.16 -5.40 10.42
N VAL A 50 -2.28 -4.29 11.15
CA VAL A 50 -1.75 -3.00 10.72
C VAL A 50 -0.47 -2.71 11.51
N ARG A 51 0.64 -2.50 10.81
CA ARG A 51 1.95 -2.25 11.42
C ARG A 51 2.12 -0.79 11.85
N LYS A 52 1.52 0.13 11.09
CA LYS A 52 1.66 1.57 11.34
C LYS A 52 0.40 2.32 10.92
N TRP A 53 0.08 3.36 11.68
CA TRP A 53 -0.93 4.34 11.30
C TRP A 53 -0.28 5.71 11.17
N ILE A 54 -0.31 6.26 9.95
CA ILE A 54 0.33 7.52 9.59
C ILE A 54 -0.76 8.58 9.41
N ILE A 55 -0.63 9.71 10.10
CA ILE A 55 -1.56 10.85 10.02
C ILE A 55 -0.85 11.97 9.26
N LEU A 56 -1.25 12.14 8.00
CA LEU A 56 -0.68 13.13 7.08
C LEU A 56 -1.44 14.45 7.13
N SER A 57 -2.75 14.38 7.30
CA SER A 57 -3.61 15.56 7.51
C SER A 57 -4.81 15.19 8.38
N LYS A 58 -5.65 16.19 8.72
CA LYS A 58 -6.92 15.95 9.43
C LYS A 58 -7.86 15.02 8.66
N ARG A 59 -7.68 14.89 7.34
CA ARG A 59 -8.49 14.04 6.46
C ARG A 59 -7.74 12.82 5.97
N THR A 60 -6.45 12.93 5.69
CA THR A 60 -5.69 11.88 4.99
C THR A 60 -4.85 11.08 5.98
N CYS A 61 -5.08 9.78 5.99
CA CYS A 61 -4.34 8.83 6.80
C CYS A 61 -3.84 7.67 5.90
N VAL A 62 -2.81 6.98 6.38
CA VAL A 62 -2.25 5.80 5.71
C VAL A 62 -2.09 4.68 6.72
N LEU A 63 -2.48 3.47 6.32
CA LEU A 63 -2.19 2.23 7.05
C LEU A 63 -1.02 1.54 6.37
N GLU A 64 -0.01 1.15 7.14
CA GLU A 64 1.12 0.39 6.63
C GLU A 64 0.94 -1.08 7.02
N GLN A 65 1.04 -1.96 6.03
CA GLN A 65 1.07 -3.40 6.18
C GLN A 65 2.35 -3.95 5.54
N THR A 66 2.76 -5.16 5.93
CA THR A 66 3.97 -5.80 5.40
C THR A 66 3.63 -7.00 4.54
N VAL A 67 4.38 -7.13 3.45
CA VAL A 67 4.52 -8.37 2.68
C VAL A 67 5.92 -8.92 2.89
N THR A 68 6.00 -10.17 3.31
CA THR A 68 7.26 -10.90 3.48
C THR A 68 7.29 -12.06 2.50
N VAL A 69 8.42 -12.24 1.82
CA VAL A 69 8.62 -13.33 0.88
C VAL A 69 9.83 -14.13 1.34
N GLU A 70 9.64 -15.44 1.54
CA GLU A 70 10.74 -16.40 1.72
C GLU A 70 10.83 -17.25 0.47
N ILE A 71 12.05 -17.43 -0.01
CA ILE A 71 12.36 -18.29 -1.15
C ILE A 71 13.20 -19.44 -0.62
N GLY A 72 12.63 -20.64 -0.66
CA GLY A 72 13.24 -21.86 -0.16
C GLY A 72 13.51 -22.84 -1.29
N ARG A 73 14.67 -23.50 -1.25
CA ARG A 73 14.97 -24.64 -2.11
C ARG A 73 14.63 -25.95 -1.41
N SER A 74 14.05 -26.88 -2.17
CA SER A 74 13.92 -28.27 -1.71
C SER A 74 15.31 -28.90 -1.63
N ARG A 75 15.55 -29.73 -0.61
CA ARG A 75 16.83 -30.45 -0.47
C ARG A 75 17.02 -31.52 -1.54
N ASP A 76 15.90 -32.09 -2.01
CA ASP A 76 15.90 -33.30 -2.83
C ASP A 76 15.47 -33.05 -4.28
N SER A 77 15.14 -31.81 -4.63
CA SER A 77 14.71 -31.44 -5.99
C SER A 77 15.23 -30.07 -6.38
N ALA A 78 15.49 -29.87 -7.68
CA ALA A 78 15.80 -28.56 -8.27
C ALA A 78 14.61 -27.57 -8.21
N SER A 79 13.50 -27.95 -7.56
CA SER A 79 12.31 -27.12 -7.40
C SER A 79 12.50 -26.12 -6.26
N CYS A 80 12.08 -24.89 -6.52
CA CYS A 80 12.02 -23.83 -5.53
C CYS A 80 10.56 -23.57 -5.10
N ARG A 81 10.39 -23.11 -3.87
CA ARG A 81 9.11 -22.61 -3.36
C ARG A 81 9.28 -21.16 -2.92
N ALA A 82 8.29 -20.33 -3.23
CA ALA A 82 8.16 -19.02 -2.63
C ALA A 82 6.97 -19.06 -1.66
N VAL A 83 7.19 -18.63 -0.42
CA VAL A 83 6.14 -18.46 0.58
C VAL A 83 5.96 -16.96 0.80
N VAL A 84 4.73 -16.49 0.57
CA VAL A 84 4.37 -15.07 0.73
C VAL A 84 3.46 -14.94 1.95
N TRP A 85 3.92 -14.19 2.95
CA TRP A 85 3.09 -13.79 4.08
C TRP A 85 2.59 -12.37 3.89
N LEU A 86 1.29 -12.20 4.09
CA LEU A 86 0.62 -10.92 4.05
C LEU A 86 0.09 -10.62 5.45
N ASP A 87 0.24 -9.37 5.88
CA ASP A 87 -0.45 -8.85 7.06
C ASP A 87 -1.97 -8.66 6.83
N ALA A 88 -2.51 -9.10 5.68
CA ALA A 88 -3.91 -8.97 5.32
C ALA A 88 -4.62 -10.33 5.31
N GLY A 89 -5.71 -10.42 6.05
CA GLY A 89 -6.67 -11.52 6.02
C GLY A 89 -8.08 -10.98 5.79
N LYS A 90 -8.91 -10.95 6.82
CA LYS A 90 -10.26 -10.35 6.80
C LYS A 90 -10.20 -8.84 6.59
N GLU A 91 -11.30 -8.26 6.12
CA GLU A 91 -11.43 -6.81 6.07
C GLU A 91 -11.21 -6.18 7.46
N LEU A 92 -10.73 -4.94 7.52
CA LEU A 92 -10.49 -4.27 8.81
C LEU A 92 -11.76 -4.04 9.62
N ALA A 93 -12.92 -4.02 8.95
CA ALA A 93 -14.23 -3.94 9.60
C ALA A 93 -14.58 -5.20 10.39
N ASP A 94 -14.06 -6.36 9.94
CA ASP A 94 -14.28 -7.68 10.55
C ASP A 94 -13.07 -8.18 11.34
N SER A 95 -12.02 -7.36 11.44
CA SER A 95 -10.79 -7.62 12.20
C SER A 95 -10.83 -6.90 13.55
N ILE A 96 -9.75 -7.04 14.33
CA ILE A 96 -9.59 -6.29 15.57
C ILE A 96 -9.64 -4.79 15.30
N GLU A 97 -10.50 -4.13 16.06
CA GLU A 97 -10.67 -2.69 16.02
C GLU A 97 -9.35 -1.96 16.31
N GLY A 98 -8.95 -1.10 15.38
CA GLY A 98 -7.82 -0.19 15.53
C GLY A 98 -8.23 1.28 15.50
N PRO A 99 -7.27 2.21 15.61
CA PRO A 99 -7.56 3.65 15.62
C PRO A 99 -8.08 4.22 14.28
N TRP A 100 -8.04 3.42 13.21
CA TRP A 100 -8.66 3.74 11.93
C TRP A 100 -10.16 3.47 11.91
N SER A 101 -10.69 2.75 12.91
CA SER A 101 -12.10 2.40 12.98
C SER A 101 -12.98 3.62 13.19
N HIS A 102 -14.23 3.51 12.76
CA HIS A 102 -15.22 4.56 12.97
C HIS A 102 -15.46 4.72 14.48
N THR A 103 -15.46 5.96 14.97
CA THR A 103 -15.99 6.23 16.30
C THR A 103 -17.51 6.27 16.24
N PRO A 104 -18.24 6.00 17.33
CA PRO A 104 -19.71 6.13 17.36
C PRO A 104 -20.21 7.52 16.92
N GLU A 105 -19.36 8.54 17.05
CA GLU A 105 -19.63 9.92 16.66
C GLU A 105 -19.46 10.18 15.15
N THR A 106 -18.86 9.23 14.40
CA THR A 106 -18.56 9.37 12.99
C THR A 106 -19.26 8.30 12.16
N ASN A 107 -20.11 8.72 11.23
CA ASN A 107 -20.81 7.78 10.36
C ASN A 107 -19.82 6.96 9.53
N ALA A 108 -20.09 5.66 9.39
CA ALA A 108 -19.28 4.70 8.64
C ALA A 108 -18.90 5.16 7.21
N TRP A 109 -19.82 5.83 6.50
CA TRP A 109 -19.59 6.34 5.15
C TRP A 109 -18.63 7.54 5.08
N LYS A 110 -18.18 8.08 6.23
CA LYS A 110 -17.21 9.17 6.28
C LYS A 110 -15.76 8.69 6.18
N THR A 111 -15.53 7.40 5.97
CA THR A 111 -14.18 6.84 5.77
C THR A 111 -14.11 6.13 4.43
N PHE A 112 -13.20 6.57 3.57
CA PHE A 112 -13.04 6.03 2.21
C PHE A 112 -11.62 5.52 2.00
N PHE A 113 -11.49 4.24 1.68
CA PHE A 113 -10.22 3.60 1.32
C PHE A 113 -9.99 3.72 -0.18
N HIS A 114 -8.84 4.26 -0.58
CA HIS A 114 -8.53 4.48 -2.00
C HIS A 114 -7.94 3.21 -2.62
N PRO A 115 -8.40 2.80 -3.82
CA PRO A 115 -7.88 1.62 -4.49
C PRO A 115 -6.44 1.82 -4.97
N VAL A 116 -5.63 0.75 -4.93
CA VAL A 116 -4.33 0.75 -5.61
C VAL A 116 -4.57 0.55 -7.10
N ILE A 117 -4.35 1.61 -7.87
CA ILE A 117 -4.32 1.57 -9.33
C ILE A 117 -3.01 0.92 -9.79
N VAL A 118 -3.12 -0.26 -10.41
CA VAL A 118 -1.98 -1.00 -10.97
C VAL A 118 -2.04 -0.91 -12.50
N PRO A 119 -1.09 -0.22 -13.17
CA PRO A 119 -1.07 -0.18 -14.63
C PRO A 119 -0.82 -1.58 -15.19
N GLN A 120 -1.67 -2.06 -16.09
CA GLN A 120 -1.38 -3.30 -16.82
C GLN A 120 -0.60 -2.94 -18.08
N ALA A 121 0.61 -3.49 -18.24
CA ALA A 121 1.33 -3.42 -19.49
C ALA A 121 0.63 -4.35 -20.50
N THR A 122 -0.18 -3.78 -21.38
CA THR A 122 -0.92 -4.51 -22.43
C THR A 122 -0.02 -5.01 -23.57
N ASP A 123 1.29 -4.76 -23.51
CA ASP A 123 2.22 -5.00 -24.63
C ASP A 123 2.80 -6.42 -24.68
N LEU A 124 2.30 -7.36 -23.86
CA LEU A 124 2.60 -8.78 -24.06
C LEU A 124 1.70 -9.32 -25.19
N PRO A 125 2.27 -9.77 -26.32
CA PRO A 125 1.49 -10.19 -27.47
C PRO A 125 0.67 -11.44 -27.12
N ASN A 126 -0.65 -11.30 -27.14
CA ASN A 126 -1.64 -12.37 -27.33
C ASN A 126 -1.40 -13.69 -26.56
N THR A 127 -1.27 -13.64 -25.24
CA THR A 127 -1.78 -14.76 -24.45
C THR A 127 -3.29 -14.59 -24.41
N SER A 128 -3.99 -15.33 -25.26
CA SER A 128 -5.45 -15.39 -25.38
C SER A 128 -6.14 -14.93 -24.09
N GLN A 129 -6.64 -13.70 -24.10
CA GLN A 129 -7.58 -13.23 -23.10
C GLN A 129 -8.80 -14.14 -23.24
N THR A 130 -8.81 -15.27 -22.54
CA THR A 130 -10.03 -15.74 -21.93
C THR A 130 -10.38 -14.65 -20.93
N LEU A 131 -11.03 -13.60 -21.46
CA LEU A 131 -11.87 -12.71 -20.70
C LEU A 131 -12.52 -13.60 -19.67
N PHE A 132 -12.30 -13.29 -18.39
CA PHE A 132 -13.15 -13.78 -17.33
C PHE A 132 -14.57 -13.60 -17.84
N LYS A 133 -15.18 -14.70 -18.33
CA LYS A 133 -16.62 -14.85 -18.27
C LYS A 133 -16.88 -14.50 -16.83
N ALA A 134 -17.50 -13.35 -16.61
CA ALA A 134 -18.07 -13.06 -15.32
C ALA A 134 -19.04 -14.23 -15.11
N GLU A 135 -18.56 -15.30 -14.47
CA GLU A 135 -19.36 -16.10 -13.60
C GLU A 135 -19.84 -15.09 -12.59
N SER A 136 -20.97 -14.50 -12.98
CA SER A 136 -21.93 -13.89 -12.11
C SER A 136 -21.96 -14.87 -10.96
N PHE A 137 -21.38 -14.47 -9.82
CA PHE A 137 -21.65 -15.13 -8.57
C PHE A 137 -23.15 -15.12 -8.48
N SER A 138 -23.75 -16.25 -8.86
CA SER A 138 -25.14 -16.55 -8.67
C SER A 138 -25.26 -16.52 -7.16
N SER A 139 -25.68 -15.35 -6.68
CA SER A 139 -26.31 -15.19 -5.40
C SER A 139 -27.32 -16.33 -5.32
N ARG A 140 -26.97 -17.36 -4.54
CA ARG A 140 -27.90 -18.44 -4.19
C ARG A 140 -29.21 -17.76 -3.84
N SER A 141 -30.22 -18.10 -4.62
CA SER A 141 -31.54 -17.53 -4.59
C SER A 141 -32.05 -17.41 -3.15
N SER A 142 -31.94 -16.20 -2.59
CA SER A 142 -32.80 -15.77 -1.52
C SER A 142 -34.21 -15.71 -2.10
N LYS A 143 -35.12 -16.51 -1.54
CA LYS A 143 -36.54 -16.53 -1.89
C LYS A 143 -37.06 -15.10 -1.80
N ARG A 144 -37.56 -14.57 -2.92
CA ARG A 144 -38.32 -13.30 -2.96
C ARG A 144 -39.49 -13.38 -1.96
N PRO A 145 -39.60 -12.50 -0.96
CA PRO A 145 -40.89 -12.18 -0.38
C PRO A 145 -41.61 -11.22 -1.33
N ASN A 146 -42.87 -11.53 -1.58
CA ASN A 146 -43.75 -10.75 -2.43
C ASN A 146 -43.99 -9.34 -1.86
N THR A 147 -44.00 -8.36 -2.77
CA THR A 147 -44.85 -7.16 -2.80
C THR A 147 -45.38 -6.61 -1.47
N SER A 148 -44.75 -5.53 -0.98
CA SER A 148 -45.46 -4.30 -0.57
C SER A 148 -44.47 -3.22 -0.08
N SER A 149 -44.56 -2.04 -0.69
CA SER A 149 -43.97 -0.74 -0.31
C SER A 149 -42.47 -0.51 -0.58
N PRO A 150 -42.09 0.59 -1.26
CA PRO A 150 -40.71 1.08 -1.30
C PRO A 150 -40.43 1.83 0.00
N ALA A 151 -40.36 1.10 1.11
CA ALA A 151 -39.63 1.61 2.25
C ALA A 151 -38.16 1.68 1.81
N LEU A 152 -37.57 2.86 1.83
CA LEU A 152 -36.12 3.04 1.82
C LEU A 152 -35.58 2.20 2.98
N ILE A 153 -35.24 0.94 2.70
CA ILE A 153 -34.44 0.12 3.60
C ILE A 153 -33.07 0.80 3.56
N VAL A 154 -32.90 1.75 4.48
CA VAL A 154 -31.60 2.15 5.00
C VAL A 154 -31.09 0.91 5.73
N GLU A 155 -30.67 -0.09 4.96
CA GLU A 155 -29.79 -1.13 5.46
C GLU A 155 -28.62 -0.34 6.03
N SER A 156 -28.48 -0.39 7.36
CA SER A 156 -27.41 0.28 8.08
C SER A 156 -26.11 -0.12 7.38
N ALA A 157 -25.57 0.78 6.55
CA ALA A 157 -24.46 0.45 5.69
C ALA A 157 -23.29 0.05 6.60
N SER A 158 -23.08 -1.26 6.72
CA SER A 158 -22.02 -1.81 7.55
C SER A 158 -20.72 -1.18 7.08
N TRP A 159 -19.96 -0.60 8.00
CA TRP A 159 -18.71 0.04 7.67
C TRP A 159 -17.83 -0.92 6.88
N LYS A 160 -17.40 -0.51 5.68
CA LYS A 160 -16.50 -1.30 4.84
C LYS A 160 -15.12 -0.67 4.88
N ALA A 161 -14.14 -1.47 5.24
CA ALA A 161 -12.75 -1.05 5.32
C ALA A 161 -11.91 -1.99 4.43
N GLY A 162 -12.25 -1.98 3.14
CA GLY A 162 -11.61 -2.77 2.11
C GLY A 162 -10.14 -2.39 1.98
N GLN A 163 -9.25 -3.30 2.36
CA GLN A 163 -7.82 -3.16 2.16
C GLN A 163 -7.46 -3.70 0.78
N ASN A 164 -6.78 -2.93 -0.05
CA ASN A 164 -6.46 -3.40 -1.41
C ASN A 164 -5.63 -4.69 -1.42
N ILE A 165 -4.79 -4.87 -0.40
CA ILE A 165 -3.95 -6.06 -0.22
C ILE A 165 -4.78 -7.35 0.04
N SER A 166 -6.00 -7.25 0.57
CA SER A 166 -6.83 -8.46 0.82
C SER A 166 -7.27 -9.13 -0.49
N HIS A 167 -7.23 -8.41 -1.62
CA HIS A 167 -7.53 -8.96 -2.93
C HIS A 167 -6.34 -9.66 -3.60
N LEU A 168 -5.12 -9.46 -3.09
CA LEU A 168 -3.92 -9.99 -3.72
C LEU A 168 -3.94 -11.52 -3.87
N PRO A 169 -4.33 -12.33 -2.86
CA PRO A 169 -4.39 -13.80 -3.01
C PRO A 169 -5.36 -14.28 -4.09
N PHE A 170 -6.39 -13.48 -4.40
CA PHE A 170 -7.43 -13.84 -5.38
C PHE A 170 -7.11 -13.36 -6.80
N LYS A 171 -6.16 -12.43 -6.94
CA LYS A 171 -5.79 -11.82 -8.23
C LYS A 171 -4.38 -12.17 -8.70
N TYR A 172 -3.53 -12.62 -7.78
CA TYR A 172 -2.17 -13.04 -8.10
C TYR A 172 -2.13 -14.23 -9.05
N GLY A 173 -1.22 -14.18 -10.02
CA GLY A 173 -0.99 -15.19 -11.03
C GLY A 173 -1.95 -15.12 -12.22
N ALA A 174 -2.85 -14.14 -12.26
CA ALA A 174 -3.84 -14.04 -13.33
C ALA A 174 -3.22 -13.73 -14.71
N HIS A 175 -2.06 -13.05 -14.75
CA HIS A 175 -1.38 -12.64 -15.98
C HIS A 175 0.02 -13.28 -16.11
N LEU A 176 0.41 -14.14 -15.18
CA LEU A 176 1.69 -14.84 -15.26
C LEU A 176 1.61 -16.00 -16.27
N ASN A 177 2.63 -16.11 -17.13
CA ASN A 177 2.88 -17.35 -17.83
C ASN A 177 3.30 -18.42 -16.81
N ARG A 178 2.45 -19.44 -16.61
CA ARG A 178 2.67 -20.48 -15.59
C ARG A 178 3.95 -21.28 -15.79
N GLU A 179 4.32 -21.53 -17.04
CA GLU A 179 5.56 -22.24 -17.36
C GLU A 179 6.76 -21.39 -16.94
N LEU A 180 6.80 -20.12 -17.35
CA LEU A 180 7.88 -19.21 -16.97
C LEU A 180 7.94 -18.98 -15.45
N ALA A 181 6.79 -18.76 -14.80
CA ALA A 181 6.71 -18.57 -13.36
C ALA A 181 7.14 -19.82 -12.56
N SER A 182 7.06 -21.02 -13.14
CA SER A 182 7.57 -22.23 -12.49
C SER A 182 9.10 -22.36 -12.55
N ARG A 183 9.75 -21.63 -13.45
CA ARG A 183 11.21 -21.71 -13.72
C ARG A 183 11.99 -20.47 -13.29
N ASP A 184 11.33 -19.32 -13.20
CA ASP A 184 11.94 -18.06 -12.80
C ASP A 184 11.21 -17.43 -11.60
N VAL A 185 11.90 -17.37 -10.46
CA VAL A 185 11.32 -16.89 -9.19
C VAL A 185 10.95 -15.42 -9.25
N LEU A 186 11.76 -14.60 -9.92
CA LEU A 186 11.54 -13.16 -9.95
C LEU A 186 10.37 -12.81 -10.88
N TYR A 187 10.25 -13.53 -12.00
CA TYR A 187 9.06 -13.49 -12.84
C TYR A 187 7.81 -13.95 -12.08
N ALA A 188 7.90 -15.03 -11.29
CA ALA A 188 6.79 -15.49 -10.47
C ALA A 188 6.31 -14.38 -9.52
N LEU A 189 7.23 -13.70 -8.84
CA LEU A 189 6.91 -12.62 -7.90
C LEU A 189 6.52 -11.30 -8.56
N SER A 190 6.46 -11.24 -9.89
CA SER A 190 6.40 -9.97 -10.60
C SER A 190 5.14 -9.17 -10.38
N GLU A 191 3.98 -9.81 -10.38
CA GLU A 191 2.72 -9.15 -10.10
C GLU A 191 2.67 -8.59 -8.67
N LEU A 192 3.28 -9.29 -7.71
CA LEU A 192 3.37 -8.82 -6.32
C LEU A 192 4.27 -7.58 -6.21
N LEU A 193 5.46 -7.64 -6.82
CA LEU A 193 6.41 -6.51 -6.84
C LEU A 193 5.80 -5.28 -7.51
N HIS A 194 5.09 -5.49 -8.62
CA HIS A 194 4.39 -4.43 -9.34
C HIS A 194 3.28 -3.80 -8.51
N PHE A 195 2.49 -4.62 -7.81
CA PHE A 195 1.45 -4.13 -6.89
C PHE A 195 2.05 -3.28 -5.76
N VAL A 196 3.16 -3.73 -5.16
CA VAL A 196 3.88 -2.98 -4.11
C VAL A 196 4.39 -1.65 -4.66
N ALA A 197 5.03 -1.64 -5.83
CA ALA A 197 5.51 -0.42 -6.47
C ALA A 197 4.37 0.57 -6.76
N ALA A 198 3.22 0.08 -7.23
CA ALA A 198 2.02 0.87 -7.47
C ALA A 198 1.40 1.47 -6.19
N ALA A 199 1.48 0.76 -5.06
CA ALA A 199 1.05 1.28 -3.76
C ALA A 199 1.99 2.38 -3.24
N GLU A 200 3.31 2.14 -3.32
CA GLU A 200 4.34 3.10 -2.90
C GLU A 200 4.28 4.40 -3.72
N ILE A 201 4.14 4.32 -5.04
CA ILE A 201 4.05 5.52 -5.88
C ILE A 201 2.83 6.39 -5.52
N GLN A 202 1.68 5.77 -5.23
CA GLN A 202 0.48 6.50 -4.79
C GLN A 202 0.69 7.15 -3.43
N PHE A 203 1.36 6.47 -2.51
CA PHE A 203 1.75 7.04 -1.23
C PHE A 203 2.65 8.26 -1.42
N PHE A 204 3.67 8.18 -2.27
CA PHE A 204 4.55 9.32 -2.57
C PHE A 204 3.83 10.47 -3.27
N ASN A 205 2.84 10.19 -4.13
CA ASN A 205 1.98 11.23 -4.70
C ASN A 205 1.17 11.97 -3.62
N VAL A 206 0.73 11.26 -2.56
CA VAL A 206 0.06 11.90 -1.42
C VAL A 206 1.04 12.71 -0.58
N LEU A 207 2.24 12.18 -0.31
CA LEU A 207 3.27 12.90 0.43
C LEU A 207 3.69 14.19 -0.27
N GLN A 208 3.91 14.16 -1.59
CA GLN A 208 4.20 15.37 -2.38
C GLN A 208 3.13 16.43 -2.16
N LYS A 209 1.85 16.08 -2.30
CA LYS A 209 0.74 17.03 -2.09
C LYS A 209 0.73 17.61 -0.68
N CYS A 210 1.11 16.82 0.33
CA CYS A 210 1.26 17.32 1.68
C CYS A 210 2.45 18.27 1.80
N ILE A 211 3.61 17.94 1.22
CA ILE A 211 4.79 18.81 1.18
C ILE A 211 4.43 20.14 0.50
N ASP A 212 3.88 20.10 -0.71
CA ASP A 212 3.48 21.28 -1.47
C ASP A 212 2.54 22.19 -0.66
N LYS A 213 1.61 21.58 0.10
CA LYS A 213 0.73 22.33 1.00
C LYS A 213 1.53 23.03 2.11
N GLU A 214 2.39 22.32 2.83
CA GLU A 214 3.14 22.92 3.94
C GLU A 214 4.14 23.99 3.43
N LEU A 215 4.68 23.83 2.22
CA LEU A 215 5.56 24.83 1.57
C LEU A 215 4.79 26.05 1.05
N SER A 216 3.50 25.95 0.78
CA SER A 216 2.69 27.10 0.34
C SER A 216 2.57 28.22 1.37
N PHE A 217 2.99 27.96 2.62
CA PHE A 217 3.03 28.96 3.70
C PHE A 217 4.36 29.72 3.79
N VAL A 218 5.37 29.36 2.97
CA VAL A 218 6.62 30.11 2.87
C VAL A 218 6.33 31.52 2.34
N GLY A 219 6.77 32.56 3.06
CA GLY A 219 6.58 33.96 2.67
C GLY A 219 5.15 34.50 2.88
N ALA A 220 4.24 33.73 3.47
CA ALA A 220 2.93 34.24 3.86
C ALA A 220 3.08 35.26 5.01
N PRO A 221 2.51 36.48 4.91
CA PRO A 221 2.67 37.55 5.90
C PRO A 221 1.95 37.29 7.23
N GLU A 222 1.12 36.24 7.29
CA GLU A 222 0.28 35.92 8.43
C GLU A 222 0.84 34.70 9.21
N ILE A 223 1.36 35.00 10.41
CA ILE A 223 1.39 34.15 11.60
C ILE A 223 2.58 33.16 11.70
N GLY A 224 3.58 33.52 12.53
CA GLY A 224 4.72 32.64 12.87
C GLY A 224 4.32 31.30 13.53
N GLU A 225 3.11 31.18 14.10
CA GLU A 225 2.59 29.89 14.55
C GLU A 225 2.41 28.90 13.38
N SER A 226 1.98 29.36 12.19
CA SER A 226 1.80 28.53 10.99
C SER A 226 3.12 27.92 10.53
N HIS A 227 4.23 28.68 10.59
CA HIS A 227 5.56 28.17 10.23
C HIS A 227 6.01 27.06 11.17
N SER A 228 5.83 27.24 12.48
CA SER A 228 6.19 26.21 13.46
C SER A 228 5.43 24.90 13.23
N VAL A 229 4.14 24.97 12.89
CA VAL A 229 3.31 23.81 12.58
C VAL A 229 3.75 23.14 11.29
N SER A 230 4.01 23.92 10.22
CA SER A 230 4.53 23.40 8.95
C SER A 230 5.88 22.70 9.11
N LEU A 231 6.79 23.25 9.93
CA LEU A 231 8.08 22.61 10.25
C LEU A 231 7.89 21.24 10.90
N LEU A 232 6.99 21.11 11.87
CA LEU A 232 6.68 19.84 12.51
C LEU A 232 6.07 18.83 11.52
N ASN A 233 5.23 19.30 10.60
CA ASN A 233 4.63 18.46 9.56
C ASN A 233 5.68 17.96 8.55
N LEU A 234 6.53 18.85 8.02
CA LEU A 234 7.62 18.49 7.12
C LEU A 234 8.61 17.52 7.77
N ARG A 235 8.97 17.76 9.04
CA ARG A 235 9.83 16.84 9.81
C ARG A 235 9.21 15.46 9.94
N TYR A 236 7.91 15.39 10.22
CA TYR A 236 7.19 14.12 10.30
C TYR A 236 7.15 13.39 8.95
N ILE A 237 6.88 14.11 7.85
CA ILE A 237 6.87 13.55 6.49
C ILE A 237 8.26 13.02 6.12
N LYS A 238 9.33 13.80 6.36
CA LYS A 238 10.71 13.39 6.15
C LYS A 238 11.03 12.08 6.88
N MET A 239 10.62 11.94 8.13
CA MET A 239 10.80 10.69 8.89
C MET A 239 10.09 9.50 8.24
N GLN A 240 8.90 9.69 7.64
CA GLN A 240 8.24 8.62 6.87
C GLN A 240 9.05 8.28 5.62
N LEU A 241 9.49 9.29 4.86
CA LEU A 241 10.31 9.11 3.65
C LEU A 241 11.59 8.34 3.95
N SER A 242 12.35 8.70 5.00
CA SER A 242 13.55 7.95 5.40
C SER A 242 13.28 6.49 5.74
N SER A 243 12.12 6.20 6.35
CA SER A 243 11.72 4.82 6.67
C SER A 243 11.32 4.01 5.42
N HIS A 244 10.74 4.65 4.40
CA HIS A 244 10.44 4.00 3.13
C HIS A 244 11.69 3.85 2.25
N SER A 245 12.60 4.85 2.24
CA SER A 245 13.83 4.78 1.47
C SER A 245 14.71 3.61 1.89
N GLN A 246 14.80 3.32 3.19
CA GLN A 246 15.53 2.15 3.67
C GLN A 246 14.93 0.85 3.13
N SER A 247 13.60 0.67 3.25
CA SER A 247 12.94 -0.54 2.75
C SER A 247 13.05 -0.69 1.23
N LEU A 248 12.98 0.41 0.48
CA LEU A 248 13.15 0.39 -0.97
C LEU A 248 14.59 0.07 -1.37
N ALA A 249 15.58 0.61 -0.66
CA ALA A 249 16.99 0.29 -0.89
C ALA A 249 17.29 -1.19 -0.66
N GLU A 250 16.70 -1.81 0.37
CA GLU A 250 16.82 -3.25 0.62
C GLU A 250 16.26 -4.08 -0.55
N VAL A 251 15.08 -3.72 -1.06
CA VAL A 251 14.46 -4.43 -2.20
C VAL A 251 15.26 -4.20 -3.49
N ALA A 252 15.64 -2.97 -3.81
CA ALA A 252 16.46 -2.67 -4.98
C ALA A 252 17.82 -3.39 -4.94
N ASN A 253 18.45 -3.47 -3.78
CA ASN A 253 19.70 -4.22 -3.60
C ASN A 253 19.49 -5.72 -3.81
N LEU A 254 18.37 -6.28 -3.33
CA LEU A 254 18.03 -7.68 -3.58
C LEU A 254 17.80 -7.94 -5.08
N LEU A 255 17.10 -7.06 -5.78
CA LEU A 255 16.86 -7.17 -7.22
C LEU A 255 18.16 -7.06 -8.03
N ARG A 256 19.03 -6.12 -7.66
CA ARG A 256 20.34 -5.92 -8.31
C ARG A 256 21.26 -7.11 -8.12
N ASN A 257 21.28 -7.68 -6.91
CA ASN A 257 22.15 -8.80 -6.55
C ASN A 257 21.48 -10.17 -6.75
N ARG A 258 20.40 -10.26 -7.54
CA ARG A 258 19.67 -11.54 -7.73
C ARG A 258 20.55 -12.69 -8.23
N THR A 259 21.63 -12.38 -8.96
CA THR A 259 22.58 -13.38 -9.47
C THR A 259 23.37 -14.07 -8.36
N SER A 260 23.54 -13.44 -7.19
CA SER A 260 24.23 -14.04 -6.04
C SER A 260 23.30 -14.79 -5.09
N LEU A 261 21.99 -14.79 -5.33
CA LEU A 261 20.99 -15.43 -4.45
C LEU A 261 20.69 -16.88 -4.84
N ASP A 262 21.33 -17.36 -5.91
CA ASP A 262 21.06 -18.66 -6.53
C ASP A 262 19.56 -18.91 -6.75
N TRP A 263 18.78 -17.89 -7.12
CA TRP A 263 17.37 -18.14 -7.41
C TRP A 263 17.23 -18.86 -8.75
N PRO A 264 16.30 -19.83 -8.88
CA PRO A 264 15.96 -20.39 -10.18
C PRO A 264 15.63 -19.28 -11.16
N ARG A 265 16.21 -19.43 -12.36
CA ARG A 265 16.16 -18.45 -13.42
C ARG A 265 16.03 -19.19 -14.74
N MET A 266 15.18 -18.66 -15.61
CA MET A 266 15.08 -19.16 -16.98
C MET A 266 16.37 -18.84 -17.74
N THR A 267 17.02 -19.85 -18.32
CA THR A 267 18.25 -19.65 -19.11
C THR A 267 17.97 -19.63 -20.61
N LYS A 268 18.83 -18.93 -21.36
CA LYS A 268 18.70 -18.80 -22.82
C LYS A 268 18.82 -20.13 -23.56
N ASP A 269 19.55 -21.09 -22.97
CA ASP A 269 19.74 -22.43 -23.52
C ASP A 269 18.46 -23.27 -23.46
N GLU A 270 17.55 -22.96 -22.54
CA GLU A 270 16.28 -23.68 -22.38
C GLU A 270 15.19 -23.15 -23.32
N ASP A 271 14.98 -21.83 -23.32
CA ASP A 271 14.08 -21.12 -24.23
C ASP A 271 14.46 -19.65 -24.28
N GLN A 272 15.03 -19.22 -25.41
CA GLN A 272 15.48 -17.85 -25.63
C GLN A 272 14.36 -16.82 -25.43
N SER A 273 13.14 -17.12 -25.91
CA SER A 273 12.02 -16.16 -25.86
C SER A 273 11.53 -15.96 -24.43
N LEU A 274 11.35 -17.05 -23.68
CA LEU A 274 10.92 -16.96 -22.28
C LEU A 274 12.01 -16.35 -21.39
N ALA A 275 13.28 -16.67 -21.62
CA ALA A 275 14.40 -16.06 -20.92
C ALA A 275 14.45 -14.54 -21.12
N ASP A 276 14.21 -14.05 -22.35
CA ASP A 276 14.18 -12.62 -22.63
C ASP A 276 13.00 -11.91 -21.95
N ILE A 277 11.83 -12.57 -21.84
CA ILE A 277 10.67 -12.04 -21.09
C ILE A 277 10.98 -11.93 -19.59
N ALA A 278 11.56 -12.97 -19.00
CA ALA A 278 11.96 -12.94 -17.58
C ALA A 278 13.01 -11.86 -17.32
N GLU A 279 14.00 -11.72 -18.20
CA GLU A 279 15.05 -10.71 -18.06
C GLU A 279 14.50 -9.29 -18.18
N LYS A 280 13.64 -9.04 -19.16
CA LYS A 280 12.95 -7.75 -19.32
C LYS A 280 12.11 -7.42 -18.10
N THR A 281 11.34 -8.39 -17.59
CA THR A 281 10.48 -8.21 -16.41
C THR A 281 11.31 -7.84 -15.18
N ALA A 282 12.42 -8.54 -14.96
CA ALA A 282 13.33 -8.25 -13.85
C ALA A 282 14.00 -6.88 -13.95
N ALA A 283 14.43 -6.50 -15.17
CA ALA A 283 15.02 -5.19 -15.41
C ALA A 283 14.01 -4.07 -15.12
N LEU A 284 12.76 -4.21 -15.58
CA LEU A 284 11.69 -3.26 -15.29
C LEU A 284 11.44 -3.11 -13.80
N GLN A 285 11.35 -4.22 -13.06
CA GLN A 285 11.17 -4.16 -11.59
C GLN A 285 12.33 -3.45 -10.91
N LEU A 286 13.58 -3.73 -11.29
CA LEU A 286 14.71 -3.04 -10.72
C LEU A 286 14.62 -1.53 -10.99
N THR A 287 14.31 -1.14 -12.23
CA THR A 287 14.09 0.27 -12.61
C THR A 287 12.98 0.92 -11.80
N ASP A 288 11.84 0.25 -11.60
CA ASP A 288 10.72 0.77 -10.81
C ASP A 288 11.14 1.05 -9.35
N PHE A 289 11.84 0.11 -8.71
CA PHE A 289 12.28 0.28 -7.32
C PHE A 289 13.42 1.29 -7.18
N GLU A 290 14.32 1.40 -8.16
CA GLU A 290 15.34 2.46 -8.21
C GLU A 290 14.70 3.84 -8.38
N TYR A 291 13.70 3.96 -9.24
CA TYR A 291 12.92 5.18 -9.40
C TYR A 291 12.20 5.56 -8.09
N LEU A 292 11.55 4.61 -7.42
CA LEU A 292 10.89 4.85 -6.14
C LEU A 292 11.87 5.30 -5.06
N LEU A 293 13.06 4.68 -5.01
CA LEU A 293 14.13 5.08 -4.08
C LEU A 293 14.58 6.51 -4.35
N GLN A 294 14.90 6.83 -5.61
CA GLN A 294 15.32 8.18 -6.00
C GLN A 294 14.25 9.22 -5.68
N ARG A 295 12.98 8.91 -6.02
CA ARG A 295 11.84 9.79 -5.72
C ARG A 295 11.70 10.05 -4.22
N THR A 296 11.90 9.04 -3.39
CA THR A 296 11.86 9.20 -1.93
C THR A 296 12.95 10.14 -1.43
N LEU A 297 14.16 10.04 -1.99
CA LEU A 297 15.29 10.91 -1.65
C LEU A 297 15.04 12.35 -2.09
N THR A 298 14.49 12.57 -3.29
CA THR A 298 14.10 13.89 -3.78
C THR A 298 13.08 14.55 -2.86
N LEU A 299 11.99 13.85 -2.52
CA LEU A 299 10.98 14.35 -1.58
C LEU A 299 11.55 14.66 -0.20
N ALA A 300 12.49 13.84 0.29
CA ALA A 300 13.11 14.06 1.59
C ALA A 300 14.00 15.31 1.57
N HIS A 301 14.68 15.57 0.45
CA HIS A 301 15.46 16.77 0.24
C HIS A 301 14.59 18.02 0.13
N GLU A 302 13.44 17.95 -0.56
CA GLU A 302 12.46 19.05 -0.60
C GLU A 302 11.95 19.41 0.79
N CYS A 303 11.66 18.41 1.64
CA CYS A 303 11.34 18.66 3.05
C CYS A 303 12.47 19.38 3.79
N GLU A 304 13.73 19.00 3.58
CA GLU A 304 14.89 19.65 4.21
C GLU A 304 15.03 21.10 3.79
N GLN A 305 15.03 21.37 2.48
CA GLN A 305 15.11 22.71 1.93
C GLN A 305 13.96 23.58 2.45
N GLY A 306 12.73 23.05 2.41
CA GLY A 306 11.56 23.72 2.93
C GLY A 306 11.63 24.05 4.42
N MET A 307 12.17 23.14 5.23
CA MET A 307 12.40 23.40 6.65
C MET A 307 13.45 24.49 6.88
N THR A 308 14.54 24.52 6.11
CA THR A 308 15.53 25.60 6.20
C THR A 308 14.92 26.94 5.83
N THR A 309 14.20 27.03 4.71
CA THR A 309 13.55 28.28 4.29
C THR A 309 12.52 28.78 5.29
N LEU A 310 11.70 27.90 5.88
CA LEU A 310 10.72 28.27 6.91
C LEU A 310 11.38 28.67 8.24
N ALA A 311 12.57 28.15 8.56
CA ALA A 311 13.29 28.53 9.77
C ALA A 311 14.00 29.89 9.65
N ASP A 312 14.38 30.26 8.43
CA ASP A 312 15.06 31.52 8.12
C ASP A 312 14.09 32.68 7.76
N SER A 313 12.79 32.40 7.66
CA SER A 313 11.72 33.38 7.39
C SER A 313 11.20 34.05 8.66
#